data_AF-A0A6M0CWM1-F1
#
_entry.id   AF-A0A6M0CWM1-F1
#
_cell.length_a   1.000
_cell.length_b   1.000
_cell.length_c   1.000
_cell.angle_alpha   90.00
_cell.angle_beta   90.00
_cell.angle_gamma   90.00
#
_symmetry.space_group_name_H-M   'P 1'
#
loop_
_entity.id
_entity.type
_entity.pdbx_description
1 polymer ?
#
loop_
_entity_poly.entity_id
_entity_poly.type
_entity_poly.pdbx_seq_one_letter_code
_entity_poly.pdbx_strand_id
1 'polypeptide(L)'
;NVLDNDRLGADRPALEHTVVGVRAGADTSTSAIGSLGLGIAGTYGTLILNANGQAEYTAYPNAVAPDGAHDVFTYTIRDADGDESTTTITINVTDCKLVARPDGDVTVYEKALDLNQDPQDLAPGTVVGSNPGATSETATGTLVGAVTGGSGAITYTLESSATGTYGQIQLNADGSYKYTLTSAPQIGNGNDGANIVSSETFIYKATDALGNSTTSTIVIKIVDDVPKAHADSTSVVEGGTVTGNVLDN
;
A
#
# COMPACT_ATOMS: atom_id res chain seq x y z
N ASN A 1 9.48 1.02 34.86
CA ASN A 1 8.63 0.13 35.69
C ASN A 1 7.46 0.99 36.17
N VAL A 2 6.24 0.49 36.24
CA VAL A 2 5.09 1.33 36.68
C VAL A 2 5.21 1.76 38.14
N LEU A 3 6.07 1.09 38.92
CA LEU A 3 6.32 1.39 40.33
C LEU A 3 7.39 2.47 40.55
N ASP A 4 8.08 2.96 39.51
CA ASP A 4 9.22 3.88 39.66
C ASP A 4 8.81 5.23 40.28
N ASN A 5 7.56 5.64 40.10
CA ASN A 5 6.95 6.85 40.65
C ASN A 5 6.00 6.56 41.84
N ASP A 6 5.91 5.31 42.29
CA ASP A 6 5.01 4.89 43.36
C ASP A 6 5.74 4.81 44.72
N ARG A 7 4.98 4.95 45.81
CA ARG A 7 5.48 4.83 47.18
C ARG A 7 4.83 3.64 47.90
N LEU A 8 5.62 2.60 48.15
CA LEU A 8 5.18 1.28 48.62
C LEU A 8 4.94 1.17 50.14
N GLY A 9 4.39 2.20 50.79
CA GLY A 9 4.16 2.15 52.24
C GLY A 9 5.46 2.03 53.07
N ALA A 10 5.35 1.75 54.36
CA ALA A 10 6.50 1.61 55.28
C ALA A 10 7.00 0.15 55.39
N ASP A 11 6.13 -0.80 55.06
CA ASP A 11 6.23 -2.24 55.18
C ASP A 11 6.29 -2.84 53.77
N ARG A 12 7.48 -2.82 53.18
CA ARG A 12 7.67 -3.22 51.79
C ARG A 12 7.30 -4.69 51.59
N PRO A 13 6.32 -5.03 50.74
CA PRO A 13 6.19 -6.39 50.25
C PRO A 13 7.45 -6.76 49.45
N ALA A 14 7.69 -8.06 49.27
CA ALA A 14 8.66 -8.47 48.26
C ALA A 14 8.25 -7.86 46.91
N LEU A 15 9.21 -7.28 46.16
CA LEU A 15 8.99 -6.58 44.89
C LEU A 15 8.14 -7.38 43.89
N GLU A 16 8.07 -8.70 44.02
CA GLU A 16 7.34 -9.62 43.16
C GLU A 16 5.82 -9.66 43.43
N HIS A 17 5.31 -8.98 44.45
CA HIS A 17 3.88 -9.01 44.85
C HIS A 17 3.25 -7.64 45.04
N THR A 18 3.91 -6.58 44.60
CA THR A 18 3.46 -5.20 44.85
C THR A 18 2.21 -4.84 44.06
N VAL A 19 2.11 -5.24 42.79
CA VAL A 19 0.89 -5.02 41.99
C VAL A 19 -0.05 -6.21 42.22
N VAL A 20 -1.31 -5.95 42.59
CA VAL A 20 -2.32 -6.99 42.87
C VAL A 20 -3.36 -7.15 41.77
N GLY A 21 -3.45 -6.19 40.85
CA GLY A 21 -4.23 -6.36 39.64
C GLY A 21 -4.27 -5.17 38.72
N VAL A 22 -4.87 -5.39 37.55
CA VAL A 22 -5.05 -4.40 36.50
C VAL A 22 -6.28 -4.69 35.65
N ARG A 23 -6.96 -3.65 35.17
CA ARG A 23 -8.10 -3.75 34.25
C ARG A 23 -8.12 -2.58 33.27
N ALA A 24 -8.78 -2.74 32.13
CA ALA A 24 -9.03 -1.65 31.19
C ALA A 24 -10.01 -0.62 31.78
N GLY A 25 -9.85 0.64 31.39
CA GLY A 25 -10.67 1.78 31.83
C GLY A 25 -9.96 2.67 32.85
N ALA A 26 -10.62 3.79 33.17
CA ALA A 26 -10.10 4.83 34.06
C ALA A 26 -10.77 4.87 35.44
N ASP A 27 -11.67 3.94 35.73
CA ASP A 27 -12.38 3.89 37.01
C ASP A 27 -11.40 3.49 38.13
N THR A 28 -11.22 4.36 39.12
CA THR A 28 -10.39 4.11 40.31
C THR A 28 -11.23 3.96 41.58
N SER A 29 -12.57 3.90 41.48
CA SER A 29 -13.47 3.78 42.64
C SER A 29 -13.39 2.42 43.34
N THR A 30 -12.83 1.42 42.64
CA THR A 30 -12.62 0.06 43.15
C THR A 30 -11.24 -0.46 42.76
N SER A 31 -10.65 -1.26 43.64
CA SER A 31 -9.37 -1.92 43.40
C SER A 31 -9.41 -2.85 42.19
N ALA A 32 -8.35 -2.84 41.40
CA ALA A 32 -8.11 -3.83 40.37
C ALA A 32 -7.46 -5.07 40.99
N ILE A 33 -8.06 -6.24 40.80
CA ILE A 33 -7.57 -7.51 41.35
C ILE A 33 -7.44 -8.53 40.21
N GLY A 34 -6.28 -9.19 40.10
CA GLY A 34 -6.00 -10.20 39.09
C GLY A 34 -5.56 -9.65 37.72
N SER A 35 -5.63 -10.49 36.70
CA SER A 35 -5.23 -10.20 35.30
C SER A 35 -3.75 -9.88 35.06
N LEU A 36 -2.88 -10.11 36.04
CA LEU A 36 -1.44 -9.90 35.90
C LEU A 36 -0.81 -10.97 35.01
N GLY A 37 0.17 -10.55 34.20
CA GLY A 37 0.83 -11.40 33.20
C GLY A 37 -0.07 -11.82 32.03
N LEU A 38 -1.31 -11.32 31.98
CA LEU A 38 -2.25 -11.55 30.88
C LEU A 38 -2.34 -10.30 29.99
N GLY A 39 -2.66 -10.52 28.71
CA GLY A 39 -2.94 -9.43 27.78
C GLY A 39 -4.31 -8.82 28.05
N ILE A 40 -4.32 -7.54 28.40
CA ILE A 40 -5.53 -6.76 28.67
C ILE A 40 -5.76 -5.84 27.48
N ALA A 41 -6.81 -6.12 26.73
CA ALA A 41 -7.17 -5.32 25.57
C ALA A 41 -7.65 -3.93 26.00
N GLY A 42 -6.95 -2.91 25.50
CA GLY A 42 -7.47 -1.56 25.36
C GLY A 42 -8.17 -1.39 24.02
N THR A 43 -8.46 -0.14 23.67
CA THR A 43 -9.02 0.25 22.37
C THR A 43 -7.95 0.23 21.28
N TYR A 44 -6.73 0.65 21.61
CA TYR A 44 -5.65 0.89 20.65
C TYR A 44 -4.48 -0.09 20.77
N GLY A 45 -4.52 -0.98 21.75
CA GLY A 45 -3.48 -1.99 21.95
C GLY A 45 -3.78 -2.93 23.11
N THR A 46 -2.79 -3.72 23.49
CA THR A 46 -2.84 -4.66 24.60
C THR A 46 -1.76 -4.33 25.63
N LEU A 47 -2.15 -4.22 26.90
CA LEU A 47 -1.23 -4.08 28.04
C LEU A 47 -1.02 -5.44 28.71
N ILE A 48 0.24 -5.81 28.98
CA ILE A 48 0.61 -6.85 29.93
C ILE A 48 1.29 -6.16 31.11
N LEU A 49 0.76 -6.35 32.33
CA LEU A 49 1.36 -5.86 33.57
C LEU A 49 1.67 -7.04 34.49
N ASN A 50 2.91 -7.12 34.96
CA ASN A 50 3.36 -8.15 35.88
C ASN A 50 3.27 -7.66 37.34
N ALA A 51 3.23 -8.61 38.28
CA ALA A 51 3.14 -8.33 39.72
C ALA A 51 4.32 -7.48 40.25
N ASN A 52 5.47 -7.53 39.57
CA ASN A 52 6.67 -6.73 39.86
C ASN A 52 6.66 -5.32 39.24
N GLY A 53 5.56 -4.92 38.59
CA GLY A 53 5.40 -3.63 37.93
C GLY A 53 6.06 -3.52 36.54
N GLN A 54 6.66 -4.59 36.02
CA GLN A 54 7.09 -4.61 34.63
C GLN A 54 5.85 -4.63 33.73
N ALA A 55 5.79 -3.67 32.82
CA ALA A 55 4.69 -3.52 31.87
C ALA A 55 5.20 -3.55 30.43
N GLU A 56 4.41 -4.13 29.55
CA GLU A 56 4.59 -4.11 28.11
C GLU A 56 3.28 -3.72 27.44
N TYR A 57 3.31 -2.75 26.53
CA TYR A 57 2.14 -2.35 25.75
C TYR A 57 2.44 -2.52 24.27
N THR A 58 1.58 -3.24 23.56
CA THR A 58 1.66 -3.43 22.11
C THR A 58 0.45 -2.76 21.46
N ALA A 59 0.69 -1.71 20.68
CA ALA A 59 -0.36 -1.04 19.91
C ALA A 59 -0.83 -1.93 18.74
N TYR A 60 -2.12 -1.84 18.40
CA TYR A 60 -2.66 -2.47 17.21
C TYR A 60 -2.28 -1.66 15.95
N PRO A 61 -1.94 -2.32 14.83
CA PRO A 61 -1.64 -1.61 13.59
C PRO A 61 -2.87 -0.88 13.05
N ASN A 62 -2.67 0.27 12.40
CA ASN A 62 -3.73 1.10 11.82
C ASN A 62 -4.81 1.58 12.82
N ALA A 63 -4.54 1.52 14.13
CA ALA A 63 -5.57 1.74 15.14
C ALA A 63 -5.83 3.23 15.45
N VAL A 64 -4.94 4.14 15.06
CA VAL A 64 -4.97 5.54 15.50
C VAL A 64 -4.93 6.50 14.31
N ALA A 65 -5.78 7.52 14.37
CA ALA A 65 -5.80 8.63 13.42
C ALA A 65 -4.69 9.67 13.73
N PRO A 66 -4.37 10.60 12.81
CA PRO A 66 -3.24 11.54 12.96
C PRO A 66 -3.21 12.37 14.25
N ASP A 67 -4.38 12.66 14.84
CA ASP A 67 -4.49 13.45 16.09
C ASP A 67 -4.07 12.68 17.35
N GLY A 68 -3.71 11.39 17.20
CA GLY A 68 -3.34 10.52 18.31
C GLY A 68 -4.54 9.96 19.06
N ALA A 69 -4.27 9.06 19.99
CA ALA A 69 -5.26 8.45 20.85
C ALA A 69 -4.64 8.01 22.18
N HIS A 70 -5.47 7.58 23.13
CA HIS A 70 -4.96 7.02 24.38
C HIS A 70 -5.80 5.84 24.86
N ASP A 71 -5.11 4.87 25.47
CA ASP A 71 -5.71 3.85 26.33
C ASP A 71 -5.46 4.19 27.79
N VAL A 72 -6.42 3.87 28.65
CA VAL A 72 -6.28 4.00 30.10
C VAL A 72 -6.55 2.65 30.75
N PHE A 73 -5.70 2.27 31.69
CA PHE A 73 -5.83 1.06 32.49
C PHE A 73 -5.75 1.43 33.97
N THR A 74 -6.61 0.86 34.81
CA THR A 74 -6.53 1.00 36.26
C THR A 74 -5.70 -0.13 36.84
N TYR A 75 -4.73 0.17 37.71
CA TYR A 75 -3.98 -0.82 38.48
C TYR A 75 -4.04 -0.53 39.99
N THR A 76 -3.81 -1.56 40.79
CA THR A 76 -3.74 -1.45 42.25
C THR A 76 -2.44 -2.05 42.76
N ILE A 77 -1.80 -1.32 43.67
CA ILE A 77 -0.71 -1.82 44.49
C ILE A 77 -1.20 -2.11 45.91
N ARG A 78 -0.55 -3.06 46.58
CA ARG A 78 -0.82 -3.41 47.98
C ARG A 78 0.48 -3.56 48.74
N ASP A 79 0.56 -3.05 49.97
CA ASP A 79 1.70 -3.29 50.86
C ASP A 79 1.56 -4.61 51.66
N ALA A 80 2.42 -4.82 52.65
CA ALA A 80 2.53 -6.11 53.34
C ALA A 80 1.43 -6.34 54.38
N ASP A 81 0.89 -5.29 54.99
CA ASP A 81 -0.23 -5.36 55.94
C ASP A 81 -1.61 -5.24 55.27
N GLY A 82 -1.65 -4.84 54.00
CA GLY A 82 -2.77 -5.04 53.10
C GLY A 82 -3.44 -3.75 52.63
N ASP A 83 -2.85 -2.59 52.92
CA ASP A 83 -3.33 -1.30 52.43
C ASP A 83 -3.14 -1.20 50.92
N GLU A 84 -4.17 -0.70 50.24
CA GLU A 84 -4.23 -0.63 48.78
C GLU A 84 -4.20 0.81 48.27
N SER A 85 -3.51 1.02 47.14
CA SER A 85 -3.58 2.26 46.38
C SER A 85 -3.92 1.94 44.93
N THR A 86 -4.93 2.64 44.40
CA THR A 86 -5.45 2.42 43.05
C THR A 86 -5.29 3.69 42.22
N THR A 87 -4.70 3.56 41.03
CA THR A 87 -4.50 4.67 40.09
C THR A 87 -4.47 4.13 38.66
N THR A 88 -4.16 4.98 37.68
CA THR A 88 -4.18 4.63 36.26
C THR A 88 -2.81 4.67 35.58
N ILE A 89 -2.70 3.86 34.53
CA ILE A 89 -1.68 3.93 33.49
C ILE A 89 -2.37 4.50 32.25
N THR A 90 -1.88 5.63 31.75
CA THR A 90 -2.33 6.22 30.48
C THR A 90 -1.28 5.99 29.41
N ILE A 91 -1.67 5.34 28.32
CA ILE A 91 -0.80 5.10 27.16
C ILE A 91 -1.25 6.01 26.03
N ASN A 92 -0.40 6.97 25.64
CA ASN A 92 -0.63 7.76 24.44
C ASN A 92 -0.10 6.98 23.22
N VAL A 93 -0.96 6.75 22.25
CA VAL A 93 -0.64 6.08 20.98
C VAL A 93 -0.72 7.12 19.88
N THR A 94 0.33 7.22 19.06
CA THR A 94 0.40 8.18 17.96
C THR A 94 0.39 7.46 16.63
N ASP A 95 -0.23 8.08 15.62
CA ASP A 95 -0.15 7.59 14.25
C ASP A 95 1.31 7.53 13.76
N CYS A 96 1.63 6.45 13.04
CA CYS A 96 2.94 6.24 12.42
C CYS A 96 3.19 7.16 11.23
N LYS A 97 2.15 7.81 10.69
CA LYS A 97 2.22 8.72 9.54
C LYS A 97 2.72 8.02 8.27
N LEU A 98 2.25 6.79 8.06
CA LEU A 98 2.54 6.03 6.85
C LEU A 98 1.85 6.68 5.64
N VAL A 99 2.65 7.13 4.67
CA VAL A 99 2.17 7.83 3.47
C VAL A 99 2.70 7.12 2.23
N ALA A 100 1.80 6.79 1.30
CA ALA A 100 2.13 6.28 -0.03
C ALA A 100 1.80 7.31 -1.11
N ARG A 101 2.65 7.39 -2.13
CA ARG A 101 2.51 8.30 -3.26
C ARG A 101 2.11 7.55 -4.54
N PRO A 102 1.35 8.18 -5.44
CA PRO A 102 1.12 7.61 -6.76
C PRO A 102 2.44 7.43 -7.51
N ASP A 103 2.55 6.33 -8.24
CA ASP A 103 3.57 6.14 -9.27
C ASP A 103 2.92 6.30 -10.65
N GLY A 104 3.54 7.04 -11.54
CA GLY A 104 2.96 7.43 -12.83
C GLY A 104 3.97 7.60 -13.97
N ASP A 105 5.16 7.05 -13.80
CA ASP A 105 6.28 7.24 -14.73
C ASP A 105 6.34 6.15 -15.81
N VAL A 106 5.47 5.15 -15.75
CA VAL A 106 5.43 4.03 -16.71
C VAL A 106 4.54 4.37 -17.91
N THR A 107 5.08 4.09 -19.10
CA THR A 107 4.41 4.31 -20.38
C THR A 107 4.55 3.08 -21.27
N VAL A 108 3.47 2.72 -21.95
CA VAL A 108 3.41 1.65 -22.96
C VAL A 108 2.81 2.17 -24.27
N TYR A 109 3.02 1.42 -25.34
CA TYR A 109 2.69 1.86 -26.69
C TYR A 109 1.85 0.82 -27.43
N GLU A 110 0.72 1.25 -27.97
CA GLU A 110 -0.22 0.44 -28.74
C GLU A 110 0.41 -0.17 -30.00
N LYS A 111 1.27 0.59 -30.69
CA LYS A 111 1.96 0.14 -31.91
C LYS A 111 2.64 -1.22 -31.78
N ALA A 112 3.04 -1.59 -30.56
CA ALA A 112 3.80 -2.80 -30.31
C ALA A 112 2.93 -4.00 -29.93
N LEU A 113 1.61 -3.83 -29.83
CA LEU A 113 0.67 -4.94 -29.63
C LEU A 113 0.89 -6.04 -30.67
N ASP A 114 0.92 -7.28 -30.21
CA ASP A 114 0.95 -8.45 -31.06
C ASP A 114 0.21 -9.63 -30.42
N LEU A 115 -0.02 -10.71 -31.17
CA LEU A 115 -0.83 -11.86 -30.73
C LEU A 115 -0.02 -12.95 -30.01
N ASN A 116 1.29 -12.81 -29.97
CA ASN A 116 2.18 -13.73 -29.29
C ASN A 116 2.35 -13.28 -27.84
N GLN A 117 2.66 -14.24 -26.98
CA GLN A 117 3.11 -13.95 -25.63
C GLN A 117 4.60 -14.25 -25.59
N ASP A 118 5.41 -13.21 -25.58
CA ASP A 118 6.86 -13.37 -25.39
C ASP A 118 7.20 -13.55 -23.89
N PRO A 119 8.46 -13.84 -23.51
CA PRO A 119 8.84 -14.01 -22.11
C PRO A 119 8.70 -12.74 -21.25
N GLN A 120 8.66 -11.56 -21.85
CA GLN A 120 8.42 -10.29 -21.17
C GLN A 120 6.94 -10.11 -20.89
N ASP A 121 6.05 -10.61 -21.75
CA ASP A 121 4.61 -10.43 -21.62
C ASP A 121 3.98 -11.20 -20.46
N LEU A 122 3.05 -10.52 -19.78
CA LEU A 122 2.13 -11.19 -18.85
C LEU A 122 1.01 -11.95 -19.59
N ALA A 123 0.61 -11.46 -20.75
CA ALA A 123 -0.44 -12.04 -21.59
C ALA A 123 -0.27 -11.55 -23.04
N PRO A 124 -0.72 -12.32 -24.04
CA PRO A 124 -0.69 -11.87 -25.43
C PRO A 124 -1.67 -10.73 -25.66
N GLY A 125 -1.40 -9.92 -26.68
CA GLY A 125 -2.35 -8.96 -27.20
C GLY A 125 -3.52 -9.60 -27.95
N THR A 126 -4.53 -8.77 -28.23
CA THR A 126 -5.76 -9.14 -28.93
C THR A 126 -5.82 -8.62 -30.36
N VAL A 127 -4.89 -7.75 -30.73
CA VAL A 127 -4.75 -7.11 -32.04
C VAL A 127 -3.27 -7.02 -32.41
N VAL A 128 -2.99 -6.78 -33.68
CA VAL A 128 -1.63 -6.53 -34.20
C VAL A 128 -1.48 -5.04 -34.44
N GLY A 129 -0.52 -4.41 -33.75
CA GLY A 129 -0.16 -3.01 -33.90
C GLY A 129 0.67 -2.75 -35.16
N SER A 130 1.04 -1.49 -35.39
CA SER A 130 1.82 -1.08 -36.57
C SER A 130 3.29 -1.52 -36.54
N ASN A 131 3.81 -1.93 -35.38
CA ASN A 131 5.16 -2.43 -35.16
C ASN A 131 5.19 -3.61 -34.16
N PRO A 132 4.59 -4.76 -34.52
CA PRO A 132 4.35 -5.91 -33.63
C PRO A 132 5.61 -6.74 -33.31
N GLY A 133 6.80 -6.23 -33.65
CA GLY A 133 8.08 -6.82 -33.23
C GLY A 133 8.83 -5.98 -32.21
N ALA A 134 8.26 -4.84 -31.79
CA ALA A 134 8.73 -4.11 -30.62
C ALA A 134 8.24 -4.78 -29.33
N THR A 135 8.77 -4.33 -28.19
CA THR A 135 8.47 -4.88 -26.86
C THR A 135 7.95 -3.79 -25.92
N SER A 136 7.34 -2.74 -26.50
CA SER A 136 6.97 -1.51 -25.79
C SER A 136 5.51 -1.48 -25.33
N GLU A 137 4.78 -2.55 -25.60
CA GLU A 137 3.51 -2.96 -25.00
C GLU A 137 3.71 -3.46 -23.56
N THR A 138 4.91 -3.94 -23.24
CA THR A 138 5.31 -4.31 -21.87
C THR A 138 6.27 -3.28 -21.24
N ALA A 139 6.04 -2.92 -19.98
CA ALA A 139 6.91 -2.04 -19.21
C ALA A 139 7.01 -2.47 -17.73
N THR A 140 8.09 -2.06 -17.07
CA THR A 140 8.35 -2.35 -15.65
C THR A 140 8.54 -1.08 -14.84
N GLY A 141 8.20 -1.12 -13.55
CA GLY A 141 8.44 -0.03 -12.61
C GLY A 141 8.71 -0.53 -11.20
N THR A 142 8.88 0.40 -10.25
CA THR A 142 9.11 0.07 -8.84
C THR A 142 8.47 1.08 -7.90
N LEU A 143 7.86 0.58 -6.83
CA LEU A 143 7.30 1.37 -5.73
C LEU A 143 8.32 1.68 -4.62
N VAL A 144 9.58 1.25 -4.77
CA VAL A 144 10.63 1.54 -3.78
C VAL A 144 10.84 3.05 -3.70
N GLY A 145 10.68 3.61 -2.50
CA GLY A 145 10.75 5.05 -2.26
C GLY A 145 9.42 5.80 -2.44
N ALA A 146 8.36 5.15 -2.93
CA ALA A 146 7.02 5.74 -3.01
C ALA A 146 6.32 5.84 -1.64
N VAL A 147 6.84 5.15 -0.61
CA VAL A 147 6.24 5.05 0.72
C VAL A 147 7.19 5.58 1.78
N THR A 148 6.68 6.40 2.70
CA THR A 148 7.45 7.01 3.80
C THR A 148 6.70 6.91 5.12
N GLY A 149 7.42 7.02 6.25
CA GLY A 149 6.82 7.01 7.60
C GLY A 149 6.63 5.62 8.21
N GLY A 150 6.81 4.55 7.44
CA GLY A 150 6.71 3.17 7.95
C GLY A 150 7.91 2.71 8.76
N SER A 151 7.70 1.64 9.53
CA SER A 151 8.74 0.96 10.29
C SER A 151 9.22 -0.32 9.60
N GLY A 152 10.54 -0.51 9.51
CA GLY A 152 11.13 -1.71 8.90
C GLY A 152 10.91 -1.80 7.38
N ALA A 153 10.96 -3.02 6.85
CA ALA A 153 10.76 -3.27 5.42
C ALA A 153 9.29 -3.05 5.03
N ILE A 154 9.08 -2.39 3.89
CA ILE A 154 7.74 -2.22 3.30
C ILE A 154 7.50 -3.36 2.30
N THR A 155 6.32 -3.95 2.40
CA THR A 155 5.82 -4.96 1.45
C THR A 155 4.63 -4.43 0.68
N TYR A 156 4.46 -4.90 -0.55
CA TYR A 156 3.46 -4.38 -1.49
C TYR A 156 2.53 -5.48 -1.98
N THR A 157 1.25 -5.16 -2.13
CA THR A 157 0.24 -6.05 -2.71
C THR A 157 -0.71 -5.24 -3.60
N LEU A 158 -1.27 -5.90 -4.60
CA LEU A 158 -2.33 -5.29 -5.41
C LEU A 158 -3.66 -5.38 -4.65
N GLU A 159 -4.38 -4.27 -4.54
CA GLU A 159 -5.73 -4.20 -3.96
C GLU A 159 -6.79 -4.24 -5.07
N SER A 160 -6.49 -3.69 -6.25
CA SER A 160 -7.34 -3.80 -7.44
C SER A 160 -7.16 -5.13 -8.18
N SER A 161 -8.00 -5.38 -9.19
CA SER A 161 -7.79 -6.48 -10.15
C SER A 161 -6.43 -6.36 -10.85
N ALA A 162 -5.75 -7.49 -11.04
CA ALA A 162 -4.53 -7.59 -11.85
C ALA A 162 -4.82 -7.45 -13.36
N THR A 163 -6.05 -7.76 -13.78
CA THR A 163 -6.53 -7.49 -15.14
C THR A 163 -7.26 -6.15 -15.15
N GLY A 164 -6.67 -5.19 -15.86
CA GLY A 164 -7.28 -3.90 -16.15
C GLY A 164 -8.25 -3.97 -17.33
N THR A 165 -8.66 -2.80 -17.78
CA THR A 165 -9.44 -2.60 -19.01
C THR A 165 -8.60 -2.85 -20.26
N TYR A 166 -7.35 -2.38 -20.27
CA TYR A 166 -6.48 -2.40 -21.46
C TYR A 166 -5.37 -3.45 -21.37
N GLY A 167 -4.90 -3.76 -20.16
CA GLY A 167 -3.78 -4.66 -19.96
C GLY A 167 -3.82 -5.43 -18.64
N GLN A 168 -2.70 -6.08 -18.33
CA GLN A 168 -2.50 -6.83 -17.09
C GLN A 168 -1.30 -6.28 -16.34
N ILE A 169 -1.39 -6.24 -15.01
CA ILE A 169 -0.30 -5.88 -14.11
C ILE A 169 0.05 -7.05 -13.18
N GLN A 170 1.34 -7.19 -12.90
CA GLN A 170 1.87 -8.04 -11.83
C GLN A 170 2.69 -7.16 -10.90
N LEU A 171 2.30 -7.10 -9.63
CA LEU A 171 3.04 -6.43 -8.56
C LEU A 171 3.65 -7.47 -7.62
N ASN A 172 4.95 -7.39 -7.40
CA ASN A 172 5.68 -8.24 -6.47
C ASN A 172 5.75 -7.60 -5.08
N ALA A 173 5.98 -8.42 -4.06
CA ALA A 173 6.04 -7.98 -2.67
C ALA A 173 7.18 -7.00 -2.36
N ASP A 174 8.23 -6.98 -3.19
CA ASP A 174 9.36 -6.04 -3.09
C ASP A 174 9.07 -4.67 -3.73
N GLY A 175 7.89 -4.50 -4.32
CA GLY A 175 7.46 -3.27 -4.97
C GLY A 175 7.85 -3.18 -6.44
N SER A 176 8.60 -4.15 -6.99
CA SER A 176 8.77 -4.26 -8.44
C SER A 176 7.46 -4.66 -9.10
N TYR A 177 7.15 -4.09 -10.25
CA TYR A 177 5.97 -4.48 -11.01
C TYR A 177 6.23 -4.47 -12.51
N LYS A 178 5.38 -5.22 -13.22
CA LYS A 178 5.37 -5.34 -14.67
C LYS A 178 3.95 -5.15 -15.16
N TYR A 179 3.78 -4.43 -16.27
CA TYR A 179 2.51 -4.24 -16.95
C TYR A 179 2.67 -4.61 -18.42
N THR A 180 1.68 -5.30 -18.99
CA THR A 180 1.58 -5.60 -20.42
C THR A 180 0.24 -5.09 -20.94
N LEU A 181 0.30 -4.21 -21.95
CA LEU A 181 -0.86 -3.77 -22.72
C LEU A 181 -1.34 -4.94 -23.60
N THR A 182 -2.64 -5.25 -23.57
CA THR A 182 -3.20 -6.40 -24.29
C THR A 182 -4.27 -6.02 -25.31
N SER A 183 -4.77 -4.80 -25.24
CA SER A 183 -5.81 -4.30 -26.15
C SER A 183 -5.59 -2.84 -26.47
N ALA A 184 -6.00 -2.48 -27.69
CA ALA A 184 -5.96 -1.13 -28.20
C ALA A 184 -6.98 -0.24 -27.47
N PRO A 185 -6.57 0.86 -26.82
CA PRO A 185 -7.53 1.85 -26.37
C PRO A 185 -8.26 2.45 -27.58
N GLN A 186 -9.59 2.50 -27.54
CA GLN A 186 -10.36 3.19 -28.58
C GLN A 186 -10.39 4.69 -28.26
N ILE A 187 -9.40 5.42 -28.74
CA ILE A 187 -9.29 6.86 -28.53
C ILE A 187 -9.82 7.58 -29.77
N GLY A 188 -10.55 8.68 -29.58
CA GLY A 188 -11.23 9.42 -30.63
C GLY A 188 -10.33 9.81 -31.83
N ASN A 189 -10.98 10.12 -32.94
CA ASN A 189 -10.33 10.30 -34.25
C ASN A 189 -9.20 11.36 -34.21
N GLY A 190 -7.96 10.93 -34.46
CA GLY A 190 -6.81 11.80 -34.74
C GLY A 190 -6.36 11.70 -36.20
N ASN A 191 -5.64 12.71 -36.70
CA ASN A 191 -4.97 12.69 -38.00
C ASN A 191 -3.49 13.02 -37.79
N ASP A 192 -2.58 12.14 -38.25
CA ASP A 192 -1.11 12.26 -38.20
C ASP A 192 -0.47 12.59 -36.82
N GLY A 193 0.27 11.65 -36.21
CA GLY A 193 0.99 11.84 -34.92
C GLY A 193 0.74 10.76 -33.83
N ALA A 194 1.44 10.82 -32.70
CA ALA A 194 1.14 9.96 -31.54
C ALA A 194 0.06 10.62 -30.66
N ASN A 195 -0.98 9.87 -30.32
CA ASN A 195 -2.01 10.28 -29.36
C ASN A 195 -1.66 9.72 -27.97
N ILE A 196 -1.11 10.55 -27.08
CA ILE A 196 -1.05 10.22 -25.64
C ILE A 196 -2.42 10.52 -25.04
N VAL A 197 -3.32 9.55 -24.95
CA VAL A 197 -4.72 9.89 -24.60
C VAL A 197 -5.43 8.89 -23.67
N SER A 198 -4.77 7.87 -23.11
CA SER A 198 -5.42 7.02 -22.10
C SER A 198 -4.47 6.62 -20.96
N SER A 199 -5.02 6.53 -19.76
CA SER A 199 -4.32 5.96 -18.61
C SER A 199 -5.13 4.84 -17.99
N GLU A 200 -4.40 3.86 -17.45
CA GLU A 200 -4.95 2.77 -16.68
C GLU A 200 -4.39 2.84 -15.26
N THR A 201 -5.23 2.63 -14.25
CA THR A 201 -4.86 2.82 -12.85
C THR A 201 -5.10 1.56 -12.04
N PHE A 202 -4.10 1.17 -11.26
CA PHE A 202 -4.16 0.06 -10.32
C PHE A 202 -3.94 0.56 -8.90
N ILE A 203 -4.68 0.01 -7.95
CA ILE A 203 -4.56 0.37 -6.53
C ILE A 203 -3.63 -0.64 -5.87
N TYR A 204 -2.57 -0.15 -5.26
CA TYR A 204 -1.66 -0.96 -4.44
C TYR A 204 -1.83 -0.62 -2.96
N LYS A 205 -1.54 -1.62 -2.13
CA LYS A 205 -1.42 -1.49 -0.68
C LYS A 205 0.03 -1.68 -0.28
N ALA A 206 0.56 -0.78 0.53
CA ALA A 206 1.86 -0.89 1.17
C ALA A 206 1.67 -1.21 2.65
N THR A 207 2.44 -2.15 3.18
CA THR A 207 2.39 -2.57 4.59
C THR A 207 3.79 -2.58 5.19
N ASP A 208 3.97 -1.93 6.33
CA ASP A 208 5.23 -1.90 7.07
C ASP A 208 5.44 -3.16 7.94
N ALA A 209 6.61 -3.29 8.57
CA ALA A 209 6.96 -4.47 9.37
C ALA A 209 6.14 -4.62 10.66
N LEU A 210 5.38 -3.59 11.05
CA LEU A 210 4.49 -3.60 12.22
C LEU A 210 3.02 -3.83 11.82
N GLY A 211 2.72 -3.97 10.52
CA GLY A 211 1.38 -4.20 10.00
C GLY A 211 0.58 -2.93 9.68
N ASN A 212 1.17 -1.74 9.85
CA ASN A 212 0.53 -0.50 9.40
C ASN A 212 0.50 -0.49 7.88
N SER A 213 -0.59 -0.01 7.31
CA SER A 213 -0.82 -0.05 5.88
C SER A 213 -1.49 1.21 5.35
N THR A 214 -1.20 1.50 4.08
CA THR A 214 -1.79 2.60 3.33
C THR A 214 -1.94 2.18 1.88
N THR A 215 -2.74 2.92 1.11
CA THR A 215 -2.96 2.64 -0.31
C THR A 215 -2.59 3.84 -1.17
N SER A 216 -2.19 3.54 -2.41
CA SER A 216 -2.02 4.54 -3.46
C SER A 216 -2.14 3.87 -4.82
N THR A 217 -1.76 4.56 -5.89
CA THR A 217 -2.01 4.10 -7.25
C THR A 217 -0.75 3.94 -8.09
N ILE A 218 -0.74 2.94 -8.96
CA ILE A 218 0.15 2.86 -10.13
C ILE A 218 -0.68 3.33 -11.33
N VAL A 219 -0.16 4.32 -12.06
CA VAL A 219 -0.79 4.91 -13.24
C VAL A 219 0.07 4.56 -14.47
N ILE A 220 -0.51 3.80 -15.38
CA ILE A 220 0.10 3.43 -16.65
C ILE A 220 -0.38 4.39 -17.72
N LYS A 221 0.56 5.05 -18.41
CA LYS A 221 0.25 5.88 -19.59
C LYS A 221 0.27 5.02 -20.84
N ILE A 222 -0.76 5.14 -21.68
CA ILE A 222 -0.88 4.39 -22.92
C ILE A 222 -0.80 5.38 -24.08
N VAL A 223 0.09 5.11 -25.02
CA VAL A 223 0.29 5.90 -26.23
C VAL A 223 -0.24 5.14 -27.43
N ASP A 224 -1.28 5.71 -28.04
CA ASP A 224 -1.87 5.28 -29.31
C ASP A 224 -1.08 5.90 -30.47
N ASP A 225 -0.80 5.12 -31.51
CA ASP A 225 -0.17 5.58 -32.74
C ASP A 225 -1.20 5.74 -33.86
N VAL A 226 -1.22 6.90 -34.52
CA VAL A 226 -2.20 7.12 -35.59
C VAL A 226 -1.65 6.73 -36.97
N PRO A 227 -2.54 6.42 -37.93
CA PRO A 227 -2.14 6.21 -39.32
C PRO A 227 -1.41 7.43 -39.90
N LYS A 228 -0.44 7.18 -40.78
CA LYS A 228 0.27 8.22 -41.54
C LYS A 228 0.26 7.91 -43.03
N ALA A 229 -0.39 8.75 -43.81
CA ALA A 229 -0.38 8.64 -45.26
C ALA A 229 0.90 9.27 -45.85
N HIS A 230 1.40 8.70 -46.94
CA HIS A 230 2.50 9.27 -47.73
C HIS A 230 1.96 9.80 -49.07
N ALA A 231 2.60 10.82 -49.62
CA ALA A 231 2.17 11.40 -50.89
C ALA A 231 2.56 10.50 -52.06
N ASP A 232 1.57 10.09 -52.85
CA ASP A 232 1.77 9.33 -54.09
C ASP A 232 1.66 10.26 -55.31
N SER A 233 2.46 10.00 -56.34
CA SER A 233 2.38 10.77 -57.61
C SER A 233 2.56 9.87 -58.82
N THR A 234 1.85 10.18 -59.90
CA THR A 234 1.95 9.51 -61.19
C THR A 234 1.71 10.49 -62.33
N SER A 235 1.99 10.10 -63.56
CA SER A 235 1.78 10.93 -64.76
C SER A 235 1.15 10.13 -65.88
N VAL A 236 0.27 10.76 -66.65
CA VAL A 236 -0.36 10.16 -67.84
C VAL A 236 -0.36 11.18 -68.98
N VAL A 237 -0.16 10.71 -70.20
CA VAL A 237 -0.27 11.54 -71.40
C VAL A 237 -1.74 11.84 -71.73
N GLU A 238 -2.01 12.90 -72.49
CA GLU A 238 -3.37 13.26 -72.91
C GLU A 238 -4.07 12.09 -73.64
N GLY A 239 -5.27 11.73 -73.18
CA GLY A 239 -6.04 10.58 -73.70
C GLY A 239 -5.62 9.21 -73.15
N GLY A 240 -4.58 9.14 -72.31
CA GLY A 240 -4.15 7.92 -71.63
C GLY A 240 -4.96 7.61 -70.37
N THR A 241 -4.75 6.42 -69.82
CA THR A 241 -5.28 6.00 -68.51
C THR A 241 -4.13 5.47 -67.65
N VAL A 242 -4.14 5.78 -66.36
CA VAL A 242 -3.22 5.22 -65.38
C VAL A 242 -4.03 4.55 -64.26
N THR A 243 -3.58 3.38 -63.82
CA THR A 243 -4.13 2.65 -62.68
C THR A 243 -3.00 2.38 -61.69
N GLY A 244 -3.30 2.42 -60.40
CA GLY A 244 -2.35 2.17 -59.32
C GLY A 244 -3.07 2.00 -58.00
N ASN A 245 -2.33 1.61 -56.97
CA ASN A 245 -2.81 1.45 -55.60
C ASN A 245 -1.95 2.30 -54.66
N VAL A 246 -2.58 3.16 -53.86
CA VAL A 246 -1.91 4.07 -52.91
C VAL A 246 -1.38 3.35 -51.66
N LEU A 247 -1.62 2.04 -51.55
CA LEU A 247 -1.10 1.18 -50.47
C LEU A 247 0.15 0.39 -50.90
N ASP A 248 0.56 0.46 -52.18
CA ASP A 248 1.69 -0.31 -52.72
C ASP A 248 3.03 0.44 -52.62
N ASN A 249 3.15 1.43 -51.71
CA ASN A 249 4.36 2.23 -51.47
C ASN A 249 5.39 1.47 -50.62
#